data_AF-A0A7X7Q9V1-F1
#
_entry.id   AF-A0A7X7Q9V1-F1
#
_cell.length_a   1.000
_cell.length_b   1.000
_cell.length_c   1.000
_cell.angle_alpha   90.00
_cell.angle_beta   90.00
_cell.angle_gamma   90.00
#
_symmetry.space_group_name_H-M   'P 1'
#
loop_
_entity.id
_entity.type
_entity.pdbx_description
1 polymer ?
#
loop_
_entity_poly.entity_id
_entity_poly.type
_entity_poly.pdbx_seq_one_letter_code
_entity_poly.pdbx_strand_id
1 'polypeptide(L)'
;MNHLFLFDVDSVLVEAVGYLTALQDAIAHFSRRMGLGDHHPTERDVRTFEALGLGCEWDTSSICVAALLVERVRREPAMPLPAEWEQALAYLAERPCPLPPLDYVELAERIVARLDGQKAVAAAARAVLWDEVRSLPDLGPATAKAVDALLKTLLGDTYDFYHTPVTRYFQHLVLGSQTISEVYGVTPEIESVSYLARDDEPLLAPDARERLAAAVSARRVRVAIYTARPSLLPAEVDGSALGYSPEGEIARTLVGLDGHPLIGKGQMQWLALQAGVPVEQLVKPSPVQGLAAIGAARSRS
;
A
#
# COMPACT_ATOMS: atom_id res chain seq x y z
N MET A 1 -11.66 31.11 -24.12
CA MET A 1 -11.17 30.81 -22.75
C MET A 1 -10.55 29.43 -22.78
N ASN A 2 -9.32 29.28 -22.29
CA ASN A 2 -8.67 27.98 -22.15
C ASN A 2 -8.92 27.50 -20.72
N HIS A 3 -9.76 26.47 -20.58
CA HIS A 3 -10.00 25.84 -19.28
C HIS A 3 -8.85 24.90 -18.93
N LEU A 4 -8.59 24.72 -17.65
CA LEU A 4 -7.64 23.75 -17.14
C LEU A 4 -8.37 22.78 -16.23
N PHE A 5 -8.31 21.50 -16.55
CA PHE A 5 -8.84 20.42 -15.72
C PHE A 5 -7.70 19.67 -15.06
N LEU A 6 -7.81 19.54 -13.73
CA LEU A 6 -6.93 18.72 -12.91
C LEU A 6 -7.78 17.57 -12.37
N PHE A 7 -7.33 16.35 -12.62
CA PHE A 7 -8.04 15.17 -12.15
C PHE A 7 -7.24 14.46 -11.07
N ASP A 8 -7.91 14.13 -9.97
CA ASP A 8 -7.44 13.08 -9.07
C ASP A 8 -7.64 11.70 -9.71
N VAL A 9 -7.02 10.66 -9.16
CA VAL A 9 -7.21 9.28 -9.61
C VAL A 9 -8.31 8.60 -8.80
N ASP A 10 -8.04 8.35 -7.51
CA ASP A 10 -8.92 7.53 -6.67
C ASP A 10 -10.27 8.22 -6.43
N SER A 11 -11.36 7.47 -6.66
CA SER A 11 -12.75 7.93 -6.59
C SER A 11 -13.11 9.09 -7.54
N VAL A 12 -12.24 9.43 -8.49
CA VAL A 12 -12.49 10.47 -9.51
C VAL A 12 -12.36 9.92 -10.92
N LEU A 13 -11.20 9.36 -11.26
CA LEU A 13 -10.96 8.70 -12.55
C LEU A 13 -11.11 7.18 -12.44
N VAL A 14 -10.84 6.62 -11.26
CA VAL A 14 -10.78 5.17 -11.03
C VAL A 14 -11.42 4.82 -9.68
N GLU A 15 -12.19 3.73 -9.65
CA GLU A 15 -12.54 3.04 -8.41
C GLU A 15 -11.43 2.03 -8.06
N ALA A 16 -10.86 2.14 -6.86
CA ALA A 16 -9.58 1.53 -6.50
C ALA A 16 -9.72 0.08 -5.97
N VAL A 17 -10.40 -0.77 -6.74
CA VAL A 17 -10.72 -2.16 -6.36
C VAL A 17 -9.46 -3.04 -6.27
N GLY A 18 -8.42 -2.74 -7.06
CA GLY A 18 -7.20 -3.54 -7.13
C GLY A 18 -6.42 -3.57 -5.81
N TYR A 19 -6.33 -2.44 -5.11
CA TYR A 19 -5.65 -2.39 -3.80
C TYR A 19 -6.41 -3.19 -2.73
N LEU A 20 -7.74 -3.01 -2.65
CA LEU A 20 -8.57 -3.76 -1.69
C LEU A 20 -8.42 -5.27 -1.90
N THR A 21 -8.50 -5.71 -3.15
CA THR A 21 -8.35 -7.12 -3.52
C THR A 21 -6.95 -7.64 -3.17
N ALA A 22 -5.90 -6.88 -3.50
CA ALA A 22 -4.52 -7.26 -3.20
C ALA A 22 -4.26 -7.33 -1.68
N LEU A 23 -4.83 -6.40 -0.91
CA LEU A 23 -4.73 -6.38 0.55
C LEU A 23 -5.38 -7.61 1.16
N GLN A 24 -6.61 -7.94 0.73
CA GLN A 24 -7.33 -9.11 1.22
C GLN A 24 -6.59 -10.41 0.88
N ASP A 25 -6.13 -10.56 -0.36
CA ASP A 25 -5.41 -11.74 -0.82
C ASP A 25 -4.05 -11.90 -0.13
N ALA A 26 -3.34 -10.80 0.14
CA ALA A 26 -2.07 -10.84 0.88
C ALA A 26 -2.28 -11.31 2.32
N ILE A 27 -3.27 -10.77 3.03
CA ILE A 27 -3.56 -11.16 4.42
C ILE A 27 -4.03 -12.61 4.45
N ALA A 28 -4.92 -13.00 3.53
CA ALA A 28 -5.41 -14.36 3.39
C ALA A 28 -4.28 -15.35 3.10
N HIS A 29 -3.33 -14.99 2.22
CA HIS A 29 -2.14 -15.79 1.94
C HIS A 29 -1.34 -16.09 3.20
N PHE A 30 -0.97 -15.06 3.98
CA PHE A 30 -0.17 -15.27 5.18
C PHE A 30 -0.95 -15.96 6.30
N SER A 31 -2.26 -15.71 6.41
CA SER A 31 -3.15 -16.43 7.31
C SER A 31 -3.12 -17.94 7.05
N ARG A 32 -3.24 -18.35 5.77
CA ARG A 32 -3.15 -19.75 5.36
C ARG A 32 -1.75 -20.32 5.60
N ARG A 33 -0.69 -19.55 5.31
CA ARG A 33 0.71 -19.97 5.57
C ARG A 33 1.01 -20.14 7.05
N MET A 34 0.32 -19.45 7.94
CA MET A 34 0.40 -19.64 9.39
C MET A 34 -0.50 -20.77 9.91
N GLY A 35 -1.27 -21.44 9.04
CA GLY A 35 -2.19 -22.51 9.43
C GLY A 35 -3.43 -22.03 10.19
N LEU A 36 -3.85 -20.78 9.99
CA LEU A 36 -4.94 -20.14 10.74
C LEU A 36 -6.30 -20.26 10.05
N GLY A 37 -6.32 -20.66 8.78
CA GLY A 37 -7.51 -20.63 7.93
C GLY A 37 -7.45 -19.48 6.93
N ASP A 38 -8.61 -19.06 6.44
CA ASP A 38 -8.74 -18.02 5.43
C ASP A 38 -9.26 -16.74 6.09
N HIS A 39 -8.33 -15.88 6.51
CA HIS A 39 -8.67 -14.64 7.22
C HIS A 39 -8.21 -13.43 6.42
N HIS A 40 -9.10 -12.47 6.26
CA HIS A 40 -8.80 -11.13 5.76
C HIS A 40 -9.89 -10.17 6.26
N PRO A 41 -9.61 -8.86 6.36
CA PRO A 41 -10.63 -7.86 6.65
C PRO A 41 -11.68 -7.80 5.53
N THR A 42 -12.92 -7.49 5.89
CA THR A 42 -13.95 -7.14 4.91
C THR A 42 -13.71 -5.72 4.37
N GLU A 43 -14.36 -5.35 3.27
CA GLU A 43 -14.31 -3.96 2.76
C GLU A 43 -14.74 -2.95 3.84
N ARG A 44 -15.75 -3.29 4.64
CA ARG A 44 -16.21 -2.45 5.75
C ARG A 44 -15.11 -2.24 6.80
N ASP A 45 -14.33 -3.27 7.09
CA ASP A 45 -13.22 -3.16 8.05
C ASP A 45 -12.13 -2.25 7.48
N VAL A 46 -11.76 -2.40 6.20
CA VAL A 46 -10.77 -1.54 5.53
C VAL A 46 -11.22 -0.08 5.50
N ARG A 47 -12.49 0.19 5.15
CA ARG A 47 -13.06 1.55 5.22
C ARG A 47 -13.05 2.13 6.64
N THR A 48 -13.12 1.29 7.66
CA THR A 48 -13.01 1.72 9.06
C THR A 48 -11.57 2.11 9.40
N PHE A 49 -10.57 1.37 8.94
CA PHE A 49 -9.16 1.77 9.03
C PHE A 49 -8.94 3.15 8.38
N GLU A 50 -9.41 3.33 7.15
CA GLU A 50 -9.31 4.60 6.42
C GLU A 50 -9.97 5.77 7.17
N ALA A 51 -11.20 5.57 7.67
CA ALA A 51 -11.95 6.58 8.42
C ALA A 51 -11.23 6.99 9.72
N LEU A 52 -10.43 6.09 10.28
CA LEU A 52 -9.61 6.32 11.47
C LEU A 52 -8.21 6.88 11.15
N GLY A 53 -7.92 7.19 9.87
CA GLY A 53 -6.63 7.72 9.43
C GLY A 53 -5.56 6.66 9.21
N LEU A 54 -5.93 5.38 9.15
CA LEU A 54 -5.04 4.23 8.88
C LEU A 54 -5.17 3.77 7.43
N GLY A 55 -5.23 4.71 6.48
CA GLY A 55 -5.56 4.42 5.07
C GLY A 55 -4.41 3.92 4.18
N CYS A 56 -3.21 3.70 4.72
CA CYS A 56 -2.10 3.14 3.94
C CYS A 56 -2.22 1.61 3.89
N GLU A 57 -2.29 1.04 2.70
CA GLU A 57 -2.49 -0.40 2.50
C GLU A 57 -1.25 -1.20 2.89
N TRP A 58 -0.05 -0.63 2.76
CA TRP A 58 1.20 -1.26 3.21
C TRP A 58 1.24 -1.41 4.74
N ASP A 59 0.79 -0.36 5.45
CA ASP A 59 0.62 -0.41 6.90
C ASP A 59 -0.47 -1.41 7.29
N THR A 60 -1.67 -1.28 6.72
CA THR A 60 -2.84 -2.09 7.07
C THR A 60 -2.61 -3.58 6.81
N SER A 61 -2.04 -3.96 5.66
CA SER A 61 -1.72 -5.36 5.35
C SER A 61 -0.77 -5.96 6.39
N SER A 62 0.30 -5.24 6.72
CA SER A 62 1.31 -5.69 7.68
C SER A 62 0.75 -5.76 9.10
N ILE A 63 -0.10 -4.81 9.49
CA ILE A 63 -0.80 -4.77 10.78
C ILE A 63 -1.72 -5.98 10.93
N CYS A 64 -2.54 -6.27 9.93
CA CYS A 64 -3.45 -7.41 9.95
C CYS A 64 -2.71 -8.75 10.06
N VAL A 65 -1.61 -8.92 9.30
CA VAL A 65 -0.78 -10.14 9.38
C VAL A 65 -0.10 -10.26 10.75
N ALA A 66 0.42 -9.16 11.29
CA ALA A 66 1.03 -9.15 12.62
C ALA A 66 -0.01 -9.45 13.73
N ALA A 67 -1.23 -8.96 13.61
CA ALA A 67 -2.31 -9.27 14.56
C ALA A 67 -2.70 -10.75 14.52
N LEU A 68 -2.77 -11.36 13.33
CA LEU A 68 -3.00 -12.80 13.18
C LEU A 68 -1.87 -13.63 13.83
N LEU A 69 -0.61 -13.21 13.68
CA LEU A 69 0.53 -13.83 14.36
C LEU A 69 0.39 -13.76 15.88
N VAL A 70 0.04 -12.59 16.43
CA VAL A 70 -0.14 -12.40 17.87
C VAL A 70 -1.30 -13.25 18.40
N GLU A 71 -2.43 -13.32 17.69
CA GLU A 71 -3.53 -14.19 18.07
C GLU A 71 -3.12 -15.68 18.04
N ARG A 72 -2.30 -16.10 17.07
CA ARG A 72 -1.75 -17.46 17.05
C ARG A 72 -0.84 -17.75 18.25
N VAL A 73 -0.03 -16.78 18.67
CA VAL A 73 0.83 -16.89 19.87
C VAL A 73 -0.02 -16.96 21.13
N ARG A 74 -1.10 -16.19 21.23
CA ARG A 74 -2.03 -16.21 22.37
C ARG A 74 -2.60 -17.60 22.63
N ARG A 75 -2.81 -18.42 21.61
CA ARG A 75 -3.29 -19.81 21.74
C ARG A 75 -2.26 -20.77 22.32
N GLU A 76 -0.97 -20.47 22.16
CA GLU A 76 0.12 -21.33 22.62
C GLU A 76 1.36 -20.49 23.04
N PRO A 77 1.29 -19.74 24.16
CA PRO A 77 2.31 -18.75 24.52
C PRO A 77 3.71 -19.34 24.79
N ALA A 78 3.78 -20.63 25.09
CA ALA A 78 5.02 -21.36 25.36
C ALA A 78 5.62 -22.03 24.10
N MET A 79 5.02 -21.87 22.91
CA MET A 79 5.51 -22.54 21.71
C MET A 79 6.91 -22.06 21.33
N PRO A 80 7.85 -22.95 20.95
CA PRO A 80 9.22 -22.59 20.57
C PRO A 80 9.26 -21.99 19.14
N LEU A 81 8.64 -20.82 18.97
CA LEU A 81 8.53 -20.13 17.69
C LEU A 81 9.92 -19.68 17.18
N PRO A 82 10.28 -19.98 15.92
CA PRO A 82 11.46 -19.39 15.29
C PRO A 82 11.35 -17.87 15.14
N ALA A 83 12.49 -17.16 15.21
CA ALA A 83 12.53 -15.70 15.11
C ALA A 83 12.58 -15.19 13.65
N GLU A 84 12.94 -16.05 12.70
CA GLU A 84 13.02 -15.74 11.27
C GLU A 84 11.68 -16.00 10.58
N TRP A 85 11.22 -15.06 9.75
CA TRP A 85 9.87 -15.08 9.18
C TRP A 85 9.50 -16.38 8.46
N GLU A 86 10.31 -16.80 7.48
CA GLU A 86 10.02 -18.00 6.70
C GLU A 86 10.07 -19.28 7.55
N GLN A 87 10.95 -19.33 8.55
CA GLN A 87 11.03 -20.47 9.48
C GLN A 87 9.82 -20.48 10.41
N ALA A 88 9.37 -19.32 10.87
CA ALA A 88 8.16 -19.19 11.68
C ALA A 88 6.92 -19.63 10.90
N LEU A 89 6.77 -19.21 9.64
CA LEU A 89 5.67 -19.66 8.77
C LEU A 89 5.69 -21.18 8.59
N ALA A 90 6.85 -21.78 8.24
CA ALA A 90 6.96 -23.22 8.10
C ALA A 90 6.61 -23.98 9.40
N TYR A 91 7.11 -23.48 10.54
CA TYR A 91 6.83 -24.05 11.85
C TYR A 91 5.34 -24.00 12.21
N LEU A 92 4.67 -22.88 11.93
CA LEU A 92 3.25 -22.69 12.21
C LEU A 92 2.37 -23.51 11.26
N ALA A 93 2.74 -23.64 9.98
CA ALA A 93 2.01 -24.44 8.99
C ALA A 93 1.91 -25.92 9.37
N GLU A 94 2.95 -26.48 9.99
CA GLU A 94 2.95 -27.86 10.51
C GLU A 94 2.03 -28.06 11.72
N ARG A 95 1.55 -26.97 12.33
CA ARG A 95 0.72 -26.96 13.53
C ARG A 95 -0.52 -26.09 13.33
N PRO A 96 -1.42 -26.45 12.39
CA PRO A 96 -2.60 -25.65 12.09
C PRO A 96 -3.44 -25.40 13.34
N CYS A 97 -3.83 -24.15 13.53
CA CYS A 97 -4.67 -23.70 14.63
C CYS A 97 -5.67 -22.70 14.06
N PRO A 98 -6.80 -23.18 13.51
CA PRO A 98 -7.82 -22.29 12.97
C PRO A 98 -8.29 -21.28 14.00
N LEU A 99 -8.37 -20.01 13.61
CA LEU A 99 -8.79 -18.92 14.49
C LEU A 99 -10.24 -18.50 14.19
N PRO A 100 -10.96 -17.91 15.17
CA PRO A 100 -12.14 -17.12 14.86
C PRO A 100 -11.73 -15.85 14.10
N PRO A 101 -12.65 -15.20 13.36
CA PRO A 101 -12.40 -13.90 12.76
C PRO A 101 -11.91 -12.88 13.80
N LEU A 102 -10.91 -12.07 13.43
CA LEU A 102 -10.43 -10.97 14.27
C LEU A 102 -11.41 -9.80 14.25
N ASP A 103 -11.49 -9.09 15.37
CA ASP A 103 -12.14 -7.77 15.42
C ASP A 103 -11.15 -6.71 14.92
N TYR A 104 -11.19 -6.47 13.61
CA TYR A 104 -10.32 -5.47 12.96
C TYR A 104 -10.67 -4.04 13.37
N VAL A 105 -11.93 -3.77 13.74
CA VAL A 105 -12.36 -2.44 14.21
C VAL A 105 -11.74 -2.14 15.57
N GLU A 106 -11.85 -3.08 16.52
CA GLU A 106 -11.22 -2.93 17.84
C GLU A 106 -9.70 -2.78 17.71
N LEU A 107 -9.06 -3.52 16.80
CA LEU A 107 -7.63 -3.36 16.52
C LEU A 107 -7.30 -1.93 16.06
N ALA A 108 -8.04 -1.40 15.08
CA ALA A 108 -7.81 -0.05 14.56
C ALA A 108 -7.98 1.03 15.66
N GLU A 109 -9.04 0.93 16.47
CA GLU A 109 -9.29 1.86 17.58
C GLU A 109 -8.15 1.88 18.60
N ARG A 110 -7.60 0.71 18.94
CA ARG A 110 -6.47 0.60 19.89
C ARG A 110 -5.18 1.19 19.32
N ILE A 111 -4.95 1.06 18.02
CA ILE A 111 -3.81 1.68 17.33
C ILE A 111 -3.95 3.21 17.37
N VAL A 112 -5.12 3.73 17.02
CA VAL A 112 -5.43 5.16 17.02
C VAL A 112 -5.29 5.76 18.41
N ALA A 113 -5.77 5.06 19.45
CA ALA A 113 -5.62 5.49 20.84
C ALA A 113 -4.14 5.63 21.28
N ARG A 114 -3.21 4.98 20.56
CA ARG A 114 -1.77 5.05 20.82
C ARG A 114 -1.02 6.03 19.90
N LEU A 115 -1.66 6.55 18.85
CA LEU A 115 -1.09 7.58 17.99
C LEU A 115 -1.01 8.90 18.76
N ASP A 116 0.19 9.33 19.10
CA ASP A 116 0.45 10.60 19.79
C ASP A 116 0.93 11.70 18.82
N GLY A 117 0.40 11.71 17.59
CA GLY A 117 0.67 12.72 16.56
C GLY A 117 2.11 12.75 16.01
N GLN A 118 3.05 12.05 16.65
CA GLN A 118 4.46 11.99 16.24
C GLN A 118 4.93 10.58 15.84
N LYS A 119 4.17 9.53 16.14
CA LYS A 119 4.51 8.15 15.79
C LYS A 119 3.90 7.73 14.46
N ALA A 120 4.70 7.03 13.65
CA ALA A 120 4.22 6.33 12.47
C ALA A 120 3.20 5.24 12.87
N VAL A 121 2.22 4.98 11.98
CA VAL A 121 1.13 4.02 12.19
C VAL A 121 1.65 2.61 12.53
N ALA A 122 2.59 2.09 11.73
CA ALA A 122 3.20 0.78 11.99
C ALA A 122 3.89 0.68 13.35
N ALA A 123 4.54 1.76 13.80
CA ALA A 123 5.21 1.80 15.10
C ALA A 123 4.20 1.78 16.27
N ALA A 124 3.07 2.50 16.13
CA ALA A 124 1.99 2.46 17.10
C ALA A 124 1.35 1.06 17.15
N ALA A 125 1.08 0.44 16.00
CA ALA A 125 0.56 -0.90 15.91
C ALA A 125 1.47 -1.95 16.52
N ARG A 126 2.78 -1.89 16.23
CA ARG A 126 3.78 -2.76 16.84
C ARG A 126 3.77 -2.64 18.36
N ALA A 127 3.65 -1.43 18.88
CA ALA A 127 3.63 -1.19 20.31
C ALA A 127 2.35 -1.74 20.98
N VAL A 128 1.17 -1.59 20.34
CA VAL A 128 -0.09 -2.21 20.79
C VAL A 128 0.05 -3.73 20.84
N LEU A 129 0.47 -4.34 19.73
CA LEU A 129 0.61 -5.79 19.60
C LEU A 129 1.66 -6.38 20.54
N TRP A 130 2.76 -5.66 20.77
CA TRP A 130 3.80 -6.08 21.71
C TRP A 130 3.35 -6.02 23.17
N ASP A 131 2.59 -4.99 23.55
CA ASP A 131 2.01 -4.88 24.89
C ASP A 131 1.04 -6.05 25.16
N GLU A 132 0.26 -6.48 24.15
CA GLU A 132 -0.58 -7.68 24.25
C GLU A 132 0.24 -8.94 24.49
N VAL A 133 1.29 -9.17 23.70
CA VAL A 133 2.15 -10.35 23.83
C VAL A 133 2.77 -10.41 25.22
N ARG A 134 3.29 -9.30 25.73
CA ARG A 134 3.91 -9.22 27.06
C ARG A 134 2.93 -9.46 28.21
N SER A 135 1.64 -9.27 27.98
CA SER A 135 0.59 -9.51 28.96
C SER A 135 0.13 -10.97 29.01
N LEU A 136 0.56 -11.82 28.06
CA LEU A 136 0.15 -13.22 28.02
C LEU A 136 0.69 -14.02 29.22
N PRO A 137 -0.17 -14.80 29.89
CA PRO A 137 0.30 -15.77 30.87
C PRO A 137 1.16 -16.83 30.17
N ASP A 138 2.16 -17.34 30.88
CA ASP A 138 3.02 -18.44 30.42
C ASP A 138 3.80 -18.16 29.12
N LEU A 139 4.01 -16.89 28.76
CA LEU A 139 4.86 -16.52 27.63
C LEU A 139 6.30 -17.00 27.85
N GLY A 140 6.75 -17.92 27.00
CA GLY A 140 8.12 -18.42 27.03
C GLY A 140 9.13 -17.31 26.68
N PRO A 141 10.28 -17.17 27.38
CA PRO A 141 11.26 -16.12 27.07
C PRO A 141 11.81 -16.20 25.64
N ALA A 142 11.98 -17.40 25.11
CA ALA A 142 12.40 -17.62 23.72
C ALA A 142 11.31 -17.17 22.73
N THR A 143 10.06 -17.53 23.01
CA THR A 143 8.88 -17.12 22.23
C THR A 143 8.71 -15.60 22.23
N ALA A 144 8.85 -14.95 23.38
CA ALA A 144 8.82 -13.49 23.50
C ALA A 144 9.86 -12.82 22.58
N LYS A 145 11.10 -13.31 22.62
CA LYS A 145 12.18 -12.80 21.76
C LYS A 145 11.89 -13.01 20.27
N ALA A 146 11.37 -14.19 19.91
CA ALA A 146 10.99 -14.49 18.53
C ALA A 146 9.87 -13.56 18.05
N VAL A 147 8.83 -13.35 18.84
CA VAL A 147 7.71 -12.48 18.47
C VAL A 147 8.14 -11.02 18.32
N ASP A 148 9.00 -10.47 19.19
CA ASP A 148 9.54 -9.12 18.98
C ASP A 148 10.34 -9.01 17.67
N ALA A 149 11.13 -10.04 17.33
CA ALA A 149 11.86 -10.07 16.05
C ALA A 149 10.90 -10.11 14.85
N LEU A 150 9.88 -10.97 14.88
CA LEU A 150 8.89 -11.06 13.79
C LEU A 150 8.07 -9.77 13.66
N LEU A 151 7.66 -9.16 14.77
CA LEU A 151 6.98 -7.86 14.75
C LEU A 151 7.88 -6.74 14.20
N LYS A 152 9.20 -6.79 14.46
CA LYS A 152 10.16 -5.87 13.81
C LYS A 152 10.23 -6.09 12.31
N THR A 153 10.25 -7.35 11.85
CA THR A 153 10.27 -7.68 10.43
C THR A 153 8.99 -7.21 9.72
N LEU A 154 7.82 -7.33 10.36
CA LEU A 154 6.54 -6.98 9.75
C LEU A 154 6.23 -5.48 9.82
N LEU A 155 6.60 -4.80 10.91
CA LEU A 155 6.15 -3.43 11.22
C LEU A 155 7.30 -2.44 11.44
N GLY A 156 8.54 -2.85 11.18
CA GLY A 156 9.71 -2.00 11.33
C GLY A 156 9.80 -0.92 10.25
N ASP A 157 9.61 -1.32 8.99
CA ASP A 157 9.50 -0.43 7.85
C ASP A 157 8.54 -1.04 6.81
N THR A 158 7.27 -0.69 6.90
CA THR A 158 6.20 -1.20 6.03
C THR A 158 6.34 -0.71 4.58
N TYR A 159 7.25 0.22 4.29
CA TYR A 159 7.50 0.77 2.96
C TYR A 159 8.65 0.05 2.25
N ASP A 160 9.42 -0.78 2.97
CA ASP A 160 10.57 -1.51 2.44
C ASP A 160 10.14 -2.79 1.71
N PHE A 161 10.08 -2.71 0.39
CA PHE A 161 9.81 -3.85 -0.49
C PHE A 161 10.80 -5.02 -0.31
N TYR A 162 12.07 -4.74 -0.02
CA TYR A 162 13.10 -5.78 -0.01
C TYR A 162 13.09 -6.57 1.30
N HIS A 163 12.80 -5.90 2.42
CA HIS A 163 12.92 -6.50 3.75
C HIS A 163 11.58 -6.84 4.41
N THR A 164 10.48 -6.17 4.04
CA THR A 164 9.16 -6.44 4.63
C THR A 164 8.37 -7.43 3.76
N PRO A 165 8.19 -8.68 4.20
CA PRO A 165 7.65 -9.75 3.36
C PRO A 165 6.19 -9.52 2.95
N VAL A 166 5.40 -8.87 3.81
CA VAL A 166 4.00 -8.56 3.52
C VAL A 166 3.90 -7.50 2.42
N THR A 167 4.67 -6.41 2.54
CA THR A 167 4.76 -5.36 1.51
C THR A 167 5.24 -5.94 0.18
N ARG A 168 6.27 -6.80 0.21
CA ARG A 168 6.77 -7.47 -0.99
C ARG A 168 5.69 -8.29 -1.69
N TYR A 169 5.00 -9.17 -0.97
CA TYR A 169 3.94 -10.02 -1.53
C TYR A 169 2.75 -9.18 -2.02
N PHE A 170 2.33 -8.18 -1.26
CA PHE A 170 1.28 -7.24 -1.65
C PHE A 170 1.62 -6.53 -2.97
N GLN A 171 2.85 -6.01 -3.10
CA GLN A 171 3.30 -5.35 -4.32
C GLN A 171 3.31 -6.28 -5.54
N HIS A 172 3.61 -7.57 -5.36
CA HIS A 172 3.47 -8.53 -6.46
C HIS A 172 2.04 -8.60 -6.97
N LEU A 173 1.03 -8.62 -6.08
CA LEU A 173 -0.37 -8.63 -6.49
C LEU A 173 -0.78 -7.32 -7.17
N VAL A 174 -0.38 -6.17 -6.60
CA VAL A 174 -0.70 -4.84 -7.12
C VAL A 174 -0.14 -4.65 -8.54
N LEU A 175 1.14 -4.96 -8.75
CA LEU A 175 1.87 -4.63 -9.98
C LEU A 175 1.97 -5.78 -10.98
N GLY A 176 1.86 -7.03 -10.53
CA GLY A 176 2.12 -8.21 -11.33
C GLY A 176 3.61 -8.53 -11.50
N SER A 177 3.92 -9.78 -11.86
CA SER A 177 5.28 -10.32 -11.89
C SER A 177 6.22 -9.60 -12.88
N GLN A 178 5.71 -9.22 -14.05
CA GLN A 178 6.49 -8.48 -15.04
C GLN A 178 6.96 -7.13 -14.48
N THR A 179 6.04 -6.31 -13.99
CA THR A 179 6.35 -4.97 -13.47
C THR A 179 7.23 -5.03 -12.23
N ILE A 180 7.08 -6.05 -11.38
CA ILE A 180 8.00 -6.27 -10.26
C ILE A 180 9.45 -6.45 -10.73
N SER A 181 9.66 -7.26 -11.76
CA SER A 181 11.00 -7.50 -12.31
C SER A 181 11.63 -6.21 -12.82
N GLU A 182 10.85 -5.40 -13.52
CA GLU A 182 11.27 -4.13 -14.11
C GLU A 182 11.55 -3.05 -13.06
N VAL A 183 10.68 -2.92 -12.05
CA VAL A 183 10.71 -1.84 -11.05
C VAL A 183 11.62 -2.15 -9.87
N TYR A 184 11.76 -3.39 -9.46
CA TYR A 184 12.55 -3.74 -8.27
C TYR A 184 13.85 -4.50 -8.60
N GLY A 185 14.04 -4.92 -9.85
CA GLY A 185 15.23 -5.64 -10.28
C GLY A 185 15.38 -7.02 -9.64
N VAL A 186 14.26 -7.62 -9.23
CA VAL A 186 14.22 -8.93 -8.56
C VAL A 186 13.54 -9.97 -9.45
N THR A 187 13.85 -11.24 -9.24
CA THR A 187 13.02 -12.33 -9.76
C THR A 187 11.71 -12.36 -8.97
N PRO A 188 10.53 -12.36 -9.61
CA PRO A 188 9.26 -12.41 -8.91
C PRO A 188 9.13 -13.67 -8.07
N GLU A 189 8.62 -13.54 -6.85
CA GLU A 189 8.37 -14.67 -5.95
C GLU A 189 7.11 -15.45 -6.36
N ILE A 190 6.18 -14.75 -7.01
CA ILE A 190 4.94 -15.31 -7.52
C ILE A 190 4.68 -14.80 -8.94
N GLU A 191 4.10 -15.67 -9.76
CA GLU A 191 3.51 -15.28 -11.04
C GLU A 191 2.13 -14.69 -10.80
N SER A 192 1.93 -13.44 -11.21
CA SER A 192 0.67 -12.73 -11.01
C SER A 192 0.45 -11.67 -12.08
N VAL A 193 -0.81 -11.44 -12.41
CA VAL A 193 -1.22 -10.27 -13.20
C VAL A 193 -1.38 -9.07 -12.27
N SER A 194 -1.22 -7.85 -12.79
CA SER A 194 -1.48 -6.63 -12.01
C SER A 194 -2.94 -6.54 -11.61
N TYR A 195 -3.22 -6.49 -10.31
CA TYR A 195 -4.57 -6.27 -9.79
C TYR A 195 -5.03 -4.85 -10.10
N LEU A 196 -4.13 -3.86 -10.11
CA LEU A 196 -4.47 -2.50 -10.55
C LEU A 196 -4.92 -2.48 -12.02
N ALA A 197 -4.29 -3.25 -12.90
CA ALA A 197 -4.72 -3.29 -14.30
C ALA A 197 -5.97 -4.15 -14.53
N ARG A 198 -6.16 -5.19 -13.71
CA ARG A 198 -7.23 -6.19 -13.86
C ARG A 198 -8.55 -5.75 -13.21
N ASP A 199 -8.47 -5.21 -11.99
CA ASP A 199 -9.62 -5.05 -11.11
C ASP A 199 -10.08 -3.61 -10.94
N ASP A 200 -9.19 -2.62 -11.05
CA ASP A 200 -9.60 -1.21 -10.96
C ASP A 200 -10.64 -0.89 -12.05
N GLU A 201 -11.65 -0.10 -11.68
CA GLU A 201 -12.74 0.25 -12.60
C GLU A 201 -12.61 1.71 -13.08
N PRO A 202 -12.63 1.97 -14.40
CA PRO A 202 -12.61 3.33 -14.92
C PRO A 202 -13.93 4.05 -14.66
N LEU A 203 -13.87 5.19 -13.97
CA LEU A 203 -15.03 6.07 -13.72
C LEU A 203 -15.24 7.09 -14.86
N LEU A 204 -14.24 7.29 -15.73
CA LEU A 204 -14.36 8.15 -16.90
C LEU A 204 -15.10 7.41 -18.03
N ALA A 205 -16.36 7.76 -18.24
CA ALA A 205 -17.18 7.17 -19.30
C ALA A 205 -16.58 7.42 -20.71
N PRO A 206 -16.75 6.47 -21.66
CA PRO A 206 -16.16 6.59 -23.00
C PRO A 206 -16.56 7.86 -23.77
N ASP A 207 -17.81 8.28 -23.66
CA ASP A 207 -18.33 9.51 -24.30
C ASP A 207 -17.74 10.79 -23.68
N ALA A 208 -17.57 10.80 -22.35
CA ALA A 208 -16.90 11.88 -21.64
C ALA A 208 -15.43 11.99 -22.06
N ARG A 209 -14.74 10.85 -22.22
CA ARG A 209 -13.36 10.80 -22.72
C ARG A 209 -13.23 11.34 -24.14
N GLU A 210 -14.13 10.96 -25.06
CA GLU A 210 -14.14 11.49 -26.43
C GLU A 210 -14.37 13.01 -26.46
N ARG A 211 -15.31 13.49 -25.64
CA ARG A 211 -15.56 14.94 -25.50
C ARG A 211 -14.36 15.69 -24.95
N LEU A 212 -13.66 15.12 -23.96
CA LEU A 212 -12.44 15.68 -23.41
C LEU A 212 -11.34 15.75 -24.48
N ALA A 213 -11.13 14.65 -25.21
CA ALA A 213 -10.16 14.59 -26.30
C ALA A 213 -10.45 15.63 -27.40
N ALA A 214 -11.71 15.78 -27.82
CA ALA A 214 -12.12 16.79 -28.78
C ALA A 214 -11.91 18.22 -28.26
N ALA A 215 -12.14 18.47 -26.97
CA ALA A 215 -11.90 19.77 -26.35
C ALA A 215 -10.39 20.10 -26.25
N VAL A 216 -9.55 19.10 -25.95
CA VAL A 216 -8.09 19.23 -25.93
C VAL A 216 -7.55 19.49 -27.34
N SER A 217 -7.99 18.72 -28.35
CA SER A 217 -7.59 18.89 -29.75
C SER A 217 -7.95 20.30 -30.27
N ALA A 218 -9.14 20.80 -29.91
CA ALA A 218 -9.57 22.17 -30.21
C ALA A 218 -8.90 23.25 -29.35
N ARG A 219 -7.92 22.89 -28.49
CA ARG A 219 -7.20 23.79 -27.56
C ARG A 219 -8.11 24.57 -26.60
N ARG A 220 -9.34 24.06 -26.36
CA ARG A 220 -10.32 24.68 -25.43
C ARG A 220 -10.07 24.28 -23.98
N VAL A 221 -9.47 23.10 -23.78
CA VAL A 221 -9.15 22.52 -22.47
C VAL A 221 -7.71 22.05 -22.46
N ARG A 222 -7.03 22.24 -21.33
CA ARG A 222 -5.77 21.57 -20.97
C ARG A 222 -6.05 20.63 -19.80
N VAL A 223 -5.33 19.52 -19.74
CA VAL A 223 -5.56 18.44 -18.76
C VAL A 223 -4.26 18.08 -18.09
N ALA A 224 -4.30 17.81 -16.78
CA ALA A 224 -3.29 17.05 -16.06
C ALA A 224 -3.95 16.17 -15.00
N ILE A 225 -3.27 15.09 -14.64
CA ILE A 225 -3.63 14.16 -13.58
C ILE A 225 -2.67 14.40 -12.41
N TYR A 226 -3.16 14.34 -11.18
CA TYR A 226 -2.32 14.43 -9.98
C TYR A 226 -2.86 13.52 -8.88
N THR A 227 -2.01 12.66 -8.32
CA THR A 227 -2.47 11.57 -7.44
C THR A 227 -1.49 11.27 -6.32
N ALA A 228 -2.02 10.77 -5.19
CA ALA A 228 -1.19 10.24 -4.11
C ALA A 228 -0.62 8.85 -4.42
N ARG A 229 -1.12 8.16 -5.45
CA ARG A 229 -0.54 6.89 -5.91
C ARG A 229 0.95 7.08 -6.24
N PRO A 230 1.81 6.10 -5.92
CA PRO A 230 3.15 5.99 -6.49
C PRO A 230 3.14 6.20 -8.01
N SER A 231 4.25 6.71 -8.52
CA SER A 231 4.45 6.93 -9.95
C SER A 231 5.91 6.75 -10.30
N LEU A 232 6.22 6.73 -11.59
CA LEU A 232 7.59 6.82 -12.05
C LEU A 232 8.22 8.18 -11.69
N LEU A 233 9.54 8.25 -11.81
CA LEU A 233 10.30 9.51 -11.77
C LEU A 233 9.89 10.45 -12.93
N PRO A 234 10.23 11.76 -12.87
CA PRO A 234 10.03 12.65 -14.01
C PRO A 234 10.71 12.11 -15.26
N ALA A 235 10.01 12.14 -16.41
CA ALA A 235 10.47 11.53 -17.66
C ALA A 235 11.76 12.17 -18.21
N GLU A 236 12.04 13.40 -17.81
CA GLU A 236 13.21 14.18 -18.22
C GLU A 236 14.47 13.90 -17.38
N VAL A 237 14.36 13.09 -16.34
CA VAL A 237 15.48 12.78 -15.43
C VAL A 237 16.12 11.47 -15.84
N ASP A 238 17.42 11.52 -16.16
CA ASP A 238 18.26 10.34 -16.27
C ASP A 238 18.47 9.75 -14.88
N GLY A 239 17.75 8.68 -14.57
CA GLY A 239 17.78 8.03 -13.27
C GLY A 239 17.23 6.62 -13.34
N SER A 240 17.61 5.80 -12.36
CA SER A 240 17.01 4.48 -12.23
C SER A 240 15.57 4.63 -11.74
N ALA A 241 14.62 3.99 -12.44
CA ALA A 241 13.25 3.81 -11.97
C ALA A 241 13.14 2.77 -10.85
N LEU A 242 14.26 2.20 -10.39
CA LEU A 242 14.26 1.21 -9.34
C LEU A 242 13.60 1.75 -8.07
N GLY A 243 12.54 1.08 -7.62
CA GLY A 243 11.76 1.44 -6.44
C GLY A 243 10.64 2.48 -6.68
N TYR A 244 10.44 2.97 -7.91
CA TYR A 244 9.33 3.85 -8.27
C TYR A 244 8.23 3.05 -8.96
N SER A 245 7.20 2.64 -8.22
CA SER A 245 6.11 1.84 -8.77
C SER A 245 5.18 2.67 -9.67
N PRO A 246 4.83 2.18 -10.88
CA PRO A 246 4.08 2.94 -11.90
C PRO A 246 2.56 2.92 -11.67
N GLU A 247 2.12 3.05 -10.42
CA GLU A 247 0.72 2.83 -10.03
C GLU A 247 -0.21 3.92 -10.61
N GLY A 248 0.25 5.17 -10.64
CA GLY A 248 -0.43 6.27 -11.32
C GLY A 248 -0.44 6.13 -12.86
N GLU A 249 0.62 5.58 -13.45
CA GLU A 249 0.69 5.33 -14.88
C GLU A 249 -0.27 4.22 -15.31
N ILE A 250 -0.40 3.15 -14.51
CA ILE A 250 -1.40 2.09 -14.73
C ILE A 250 -2.80 2.69 -14.72
N ALA A 251 -3.14 3.48 -13.70
CA ALA A 251 -4.44 4.15 -13.62
C ALA A 251 -4.71 5.09 -14.81
N ARG A 252 -3.70 5.87 -15.23
CA ARG A 252 -3.80 6.75 -16.40
C ARG A 252 -4.06 5.98 -17.69
N THR A 253 -3.41 4.83 -17.85
CA THR A 253 -3.59 3.94 -19.00
C THR A 253 -5.00 3.36 -19.02
N LEU A 254 -5.48 2.88 -17.87
CA LEU A 254 -6.82 2.31 -17.70
C LEU A 254 -7.92 3.27 -18.17
N VAL A 255 -7.79 4.57 -17.85
CA VAL A 255 -8.78 5.58 -18.26
C VAL A 255 -8.53 6.17 -19.65
N GLY A 256 -7.48 5.72 -20.36
CA GLY A 256 -7.14 6.15 -21.71
C GLY A 256 -6.66 7.60 -21.78
N LEU A 257 -5.86 8.04 -20.80
CA LEU A 257 -5.30 9.39 -20.71
C LEU A 257 -3.77 9.43 -20.86
N ASP A 258 -3.17 8.45 -21.53
CA ASP A 258 -1.71 8.30 -21.72
C ASP A 258 -1.00 9.51 -22.33
N GLY A 259 -1.73 10.31 -23.13
CA GLY A 259 -1.20 11.53 -23.72
C GLY A 259 -1.10 12.71 -22.75
N HIS A 260 -1.66 12.60 -21.55
CA HIS A 260 -1.77 13.71 -20.60
C HIS A 260 -0.69 13.63 -19.50
N PRO A 261 -0.22 14.79 -19.00
CA PRO A 261 0.71 14.84 -17.87
C PRO A 261 0.11 14.17 -16.62
N LEU A 262 0.95 13.44 -15.91
CA LEU A 262 0.68 12.85 -14.60
C LEU A 262 1.69 13.42 -13.60
N ILE A 263 1.20 13.91 -12.46
CA ILE A 263 1.99 14.29 -11.28
C ILE A 263 1.64 13.37 -10.11
N GLY A 264 2.31 12.23 -10.00
CA GLY A 264 2.13 11.26 -8.92
C GLY A 264 3.11 11.43 -7.76
N LYS A 265 3.04 10.53 -6.77
CA LYS A 265 3.90 10.56 -5.58
C LYS A 265 5.37 10.34 -5.92
N GLY A 266 5.71 9.54 -6.94
CA GLY A 266 7.10 9.31 -7.34
C GLY A 266 7.82 10.58 -7.78
N GLN A 267 7.16 11.43 -8.57
CA GLN A 267 7.74 12.72 -8.98
C GLN A 267 7.90 13.68 -7.78
N MET A 268 6.97 13.64 -6.82
CA MET A 268 7.09 14.42 -5.59
C MET A 268 8.18 13.87 -4.67
N GLN A 269 8.38 12.55 -4.59
CA GLN A 269 9.49 11.93 -3.86
C GLN A 269 10.82 12.36 -4.44
N TRP A 270 10.97 12.32 -5.77
CA TRP A 270 12.16 12.83 -6.43
C TRP A 270 12.42 14.31 -6.09
N LEU A 271 11.39 15.16 -6.19
CA LEU A 271 11.51 16.59 -5.89
C LEU A 271 11.85 16.84 -4.41
N ALA A 272 11.25 16.07 -3.49
CA ALA A 272 11.51 16.13 -2.06
C ALA A 272 12.97 15.82 -1.75
N LEU A 273 13.54 14.78 -2.39
CA LEU A 273 14.95 14.44 -2.28
C LEU A 273 15.85 15.58 -2.78
N GLN A 274 15.52 16.22 -3.90
CA GLN A 274 16.30 17.36 -4.40
C GLN A 274 16.23 18.58 -3.48
N ALA A 275 15.09 18.81 -2.84
CA ALA A 275 14.86 19.94 -1.95
C ALA A 275 15.28 19.69 -0.50
N GLY A 276 15.65 18.45 -0.13
CA GLY A 276 16.01 18.09 1.24
C GLY A 276 14.84 18.18 2.23
N VAL A 277 13.62 17.92 1.76
CA VAL A 277 12.39 17.98 2.58
C VAL A 277 11.67 16.63 2.57
N PRO A 278 10.82 16.34 3.58
CA PRO A 278 9.93 15.18 3.56
C PRO A 278 8.90 15.29 2.42
N VAL A 279 8.59 14.16 1.76
CA VAL A 279 7.64 14.14 0.64
C VAL A 279 6.23 14.55 1.06
N GLU A 280 5.86 14.29 2.31
CA GLU A 280 4.58 14.65 2.92
C GLU A 280 4.32 16.17 2.88
N GLN A 281 5.37 16.99 2.79
CA GLN A 281 5.25 18.44 2.63
C GLN A 281 4.96 18.87 1.19
N LEU A 282 5.13 17.98 0.20
CA LEU A 282 4.96 18.27 -1.22
C LEU A 282 3.69 17.63 -1.82
N VAL A 283 3.23 16.51 -1.27
CA VAL A 283 1.98 15.86 -1.66
C VAL A 283 0.77 16.48 -0.95
N LYS A 284 -0.45 16.13 -1.39
CA LYS A 284 -1.70 16.55 -0.74
C LYS A 284 -1.61 16.38 0.79
N PRO A 285 -2.05 17.38 1.58
CA PRO A 285 -2.81 18.57 1.22
C PRO A 285 -1.96 19.77 0.75
N SER A 286 -0.65 19.62 0.60
CA SER A 286 0.22 20.68 0.08
C SER A 286 -0.22 21.13 -1.33
N PRO A 287 -0.21 22.44 -1.64
CA PRO A 287 -0.56 22.92 -2.98
C PRO A 287 0.52 22.61 -4.02
N VAL A 288 1.73 22.19 -3.61
CA VAL A 288 2.88 21.99 -4.51
C VAL A 288 2.57 20.99 -5.62
N GLN A 289 2.02 19.82 -5.28
CA GLN A 289 1.66 18.82 -6.28
C GLN A 289 0.63 19.35 -7.30
N GLY A 290 -0.38 20.08 -6.83
CA GLY A 290 -1.39 20.70 -7.70
C GLY A 290 -0.79 21.78 -8.60
N LEU A 291 0.11 22.62 -8.07
CA LEU A 291 0.82 23.64 -8.84
C LEU A 291 1.74 23.02 -9.89
N ALA A 292 2.41 21.92 -9.57
CA ALA A 292 3.20 21.15 -10.54
C ALA A 292 2.32 20.62 -11.68
N ALA A 293 1.12 20.12 -11.38
CA ALA A 293 0.17 19.64 -12.38
C ALA A 293 -0.34 20.78 -13.28
N ILE A 294 -0.63 21.96 -12.70
CA ILE A 294 -0.98 23.17 -13.45
C ILE A 294 0.17 23.57 -14.40
N GLY A 295 1.40 23.55 -13.91
CA GLY A 295 2.59 23.82 -14.71
C GLY A 295 2.73 22.84 -15.87
N ALA A 296 2.63 21.54 -15.60
CA ALA A 296 2.78 20.49 -16.61
C ALA A 296 1.71 20.60 -17.72
N ALA A 297 0.45 20.88 -17.36
CA ALA A 297 -0.62 21.11 -18.33
C ALA A 297 -0.39 22.36 -19.20
N ARG A 298 0.31 23.38 -18.67
CA ARG A 298 0.65 24.61 -19.40
C ARG A 298 1.86 24.46 -20.32
N SER A 299 2.83 23.62 -19.95
CA SER A 299 4.08 23.45 -20.71
C SER A 299 3.94 22.50 -21.91
N ARG A 300 3.05 21.50 -21.85
CA ARG A 300 2.76 20.62 -22.99
C ARG A 300 1.73 21.28 -23.92
N SER A 301 2.19 22.14 -24.84
CA SER A 301 1.38 22.68 -25.95
C SER A 301 2.17 22.83 -27.23
#